data_AF-A0A1R3KQX3-F1
#
_entry.id   AF-A0A1R3KQX3-F1
#
_cell.length_a   1.000
_cell.length_b   1.000
_cell.length_c   1.000
_cell.angle_alpha   90.00
_cell.angle_beta   90.00
_cell.angle_gamma   90.00
#
_symmetry.space_group_name_H-M   'P 1'
#
loop_
_entity.id
_entity.type
_entity.pdbx_description
1 polymer ?
#
loop_
_entity_poly.entity_id
_entity_poly.type
_entity_poly.pdbx_seq_one_letter_code
_entity_poly.pdbx_strand_id
1 'polypeptide(L)'
;MTMTLSRNNIGINLPAATPTSTSSAKPNNPIPTNPSKQCGNCGAHSGYFLHQVRLLGILRRLCTSCVLRLHPSSFCPACFDYYNGSPPQHPNRIACSNCSSLAHSHCAGGTFLSSYLCPPCKDSSFSFFPLKDNKIDKNLALPLLCAAKISAASMEKAANVARAEAVKKAQDAALAKKRAREALEHLLYVTIRENARNKENENAKVEDMDLDNGDGDGDIDVDLVRHIEDSLAKDEPID
;
A
#
# COMPACT_ATOMS: atom_id res chain seq x y z
N MET A 1 -8.88 60.38 25.97
CA MET A 1 -8.64 59.03 26.50
C MET A 1 -8.54 58.07 25.32
N THR A 2 -7.31 57.80 24.92
CA THR A 2 -6.93 56.97 23.77
C THR A 2 -6.84 55.51 24.20
N MET A 3 -7.65 54.63 23.61
CA MET A 3 -7.63 53.19 23.82
C MET A 3 -6.95 52.52 22.62
N THR A 4 -5.67 52.17 22.80
CA THR A 4 -4.87 51.35 21.88
C THR A 4 -5.19 49.88 22.10
N LEU A 5 -5.76 49.21 21.10
CA LEU A 5 -5.92 47.75 21.10
C LEU A 5 -4.72 47.09 20.40
N SER A 6 -3.96 46.33 21.19
CA SER A 6 -2.80 45.53 20.79
C SER A 6 -3.12 44.54 19.68
N ARG A 7 -2.25 44.53 18.66
CA ARG A 7 -2.15 43.50 17.64
C ARG A 7 -1.33 42.34 18.19
N ASN A 8 -1.95 41.19 18.43
CA ASN A 8 -1.22 39.94 18.65
C ASN A 8 -0.81 39.35 17.29
N ASN A 9 0.48 39.48 16.99
CA ASN A 9 1.14 38.97 15.80
C ASN A 9 1.84 37.65 16.17
N ILE A 10 1.25 36.50 15.84
CA ILE A 10 1.87 35.19 16.03
C ILE A 10 2.70 34.91 14.78
N GLY A 11 3.94 35.38 14.79
CA GLY A 11 4.96 35.02 13.80
C GLY A 11 5.50 33.62 14.12
N ILE A 12 5.21 32.64 13.27
CA ILE A 12 5.86 31.32 13.33
C ILE A 12 7.18 31.45 12.57
N ASN A 13 8.28 31.54 13.32
CA ASN A 13 9.64 31.56 12.79
C ASN A 13 10.09 30.10 12.54
N LEU A 14 10.55 29.81 11.32
CA LEU A 14 11.01 28.48 10.92
C LEU A 14 12.53 28.40 11.15
N PRO A 15 13.06 27.41 11.89
CA PRO A 15 14.50 27.38 12.19
C PRO A 15 15.34 26.94 10.99
N ALA A 16 16.46 27.65 10.81
CA ALA A 16 17.50 27.39 9.83
C ALA A 16 18.26 26.09 10.14
N ALA A 17 18.49 25.28 9.11
CA ALA A 17 19.24 24.03 9.20
C ALA A 17 20.75 24.30 9.20
N THR A 18 21.48 23.61 10.09
CA THR A 18 22.92 23.37 10.01
C THR A 18 23.15 21.87 9.86
N PRO A 19 24.10 21.40 9.03
CA PRO A 19 24.38 19.98 8.87
C PRO A 19 25.54 19.55 9.79
N THR A 20 25.32 18.53 10.61
CA THR A 20 26.40 17.79 11.25
C THR A 20 26.23 16.30 10.97
N SER A 21 27.18 15.77 10.22
CA SER A 21 27.37 14.38 9.82
C SER A 21 27.85 13.52 10.98
N THR A 22 27.28 12.34 11.19
CA THR A 22 28.00 11.17 11.74
C THR A 22 27.31 9.88 11.27
N SER A 23 28.11 9.00 10.68
CA SER A 23 27.82 7.74 10.02
C SER A 23 27.48 6.59 10.97
N SER A 24 26.51 5.75 10.61
CA SER A 24 26.48 4.30 10.91
C SER A 24 25.45 3.60 10.02
N ALA A 25 25.88 2.54 9.34
CA ALA A 25 25.18 1.88 8.23
C ALA A 25 24.00 1.00 8.68
N LYS A 26 22.87 1.10 7.97
CA LYS A 26 21.75 0.14 7.96
C LYS A 26 21.10 0.12 6.55
N PRO A 27 20.41 -0.98 6.16
CA PRO A 27 20.26 -1.40 4.76
C PRO A 27 19.37 -0.45 3.95
N ASN A 28 19.83 -0.21 2.72
CA ASN A 28 19.24 0.70 1.73
C ASN A 28 17.83 0.26 1.32
N ASN A 29 16.82 0.89 1.91
CA ASN A 29 15.53 1.04 1.25
C ASN A 29 15.48 2.50 0.76
N PRO A 30 15.28 2.78 -0.54
CA PRO A 30 15.16 4.16 -1.00
C PRO A 30 13.88 4.76 -0.42
N ILE A 31 14.02 5.46 0.71
CA ILE A 31 13.02 6.39 1.21
C ILE A 31 12.78 7.38 0.07
N PRO A 32 11.54 7.59 -0.41
CA PRO A 32 11.29 8.54 -1.48
C PRO A 32 11.72 9.92 -1.00
N THR A 33 12.80 10.40 -1.59
CA THR A 33 13.29 11.77 -1.57
C THR A 33 12.13 12.71 -1.88
N ASN A 34 11.87 13.62 -0.94
CA ASN A 34 10.98 14.79 -0.99
C ASN A 34 9.77 14.67 -1.94
N PRO A 35 8.52 14.51 -1.45
CA PRO A 35 7.37 14.33 -2.31
C PRO A 35 7.26 15.51 -3.30
N SER A 36 7.64 15.27 -4.56
CA SER A 36 7.59 16.25 -5.65
C SER A 36 6.29 17.06 -5.60
N LYS A 37 6.37 18.40 -5.54
CA LYS A 37 5.19 19.28 -5.44
C LYS A 37 4.42 19.40 -6.78
N GLN A 38 4.53 18.39 -7.62
CA GLN A 38 3.99 18.37 -8.97
C GLN A 38 2.89 17.32 -9.08
N CYS A 39 1.87 17.65 -9.85
CA CYS A 39 0.83 16.70 -10.22
C CYS A 39 1.42 15.64 -11.18
N GLY A 40 1.34 14.37 -10.82
CA GLY A 40 1.78 13.23 -11.65
C GLY A 40 0.92 12.95 -12.90
N ASN A 41 0.00 13.84 -13.25
CA ASN A 41 -0.78 13.75 -14.49
C ASN A 41 -0.52 14.94 -15.42
N CYS A 42 -0.69 16.18 -14.95
CA CYS A 42 -0.49 17.37 -15.78
C CYS A 42 0.87 18.06 -15.59
N GLY A 43 1.74 17.56 -14.69
CA GLY A 43 3.03 18.18 -14.38
C GLY A 43 2.95 19.52 -13.65
N ALA A 44 1.76 20.10 -13.49
CA ALA A 44 1.58 21.40 -12.86
C ALA A 44 2.14 21.38 -11.44
N HIS A 45 3.01 22.35 -11.16
CA HIS A 45 3.53 22.57 -9.82
C HIS A 45 2.41 23.13 -8.96
N SER A 46 1.94 22.33 -8.02
CA SER A 46 0.89 22.71 -7.10
C SER A 46 1.53 22.80 -5.72
N GLY A 47 1.79 24.02 -5.27
CA GLY A 47 2.29 24.25 -3.92
C GLY A 47 1.32 23.73 -2.84
N TYR A 48 0.07 23.42 -3.20
CA TYR A 48 -1.01 23.15 -2.28
C TYR A 48 -1.99 22.09 -2.85
N PHE A 49 -2.45 21.17 -1.99
CA PHE A 49 -3.52 20.20 -2.25
C PHE A 49 -3.27 19.19 -3.40
N LEU A 50 -2.20 18.42 -3.26
CA LEU A 50 -2.05 17.15 -3.99
C LEU A 50 -2.78 16.04 -3.24
N HIS A 51 -3.53 15.24 -3.99
CA HIS A 51 -4.32 14.12 -3.50
C HIS A 51 -3.64 12.81 -3.88
N GLN A 52 -3.67 11.85 -2.97
CA GLN A 52 -3.11 10.53 -3.22
C GLN A 52 -4.20 9.61 -3.75
N VAL A 53 -4.04 9.07 -4.97
CA VAL A 53 -5.06 8.23 -5.61
C VAL A 53 -4.39 7.00 -6.20
N ARG A 54 -5.00 5.83 -6.04
CA ARG A 54 -4.62 4.60 -6.76
C ARG A 54 -5.41 4.51 -8.05
N LEU A 55 -4.72 4.62 -9.18
CA LEU A 55 -5.29 4.55 -10.52
C LEU A 55 -4.60 3.43 -11.30
N LEU A 56 -5.38 2.48 -11.84
CA LEU A 56 -4.88 1.32 -12.57
C LEU A 56 -3.79 0.55 -11.81
N GLY A 57 -3.97 0.37 -10.49
CA GLY A 57 -3.02 -0.32 -9.62
C GLY A 57 -1.86 0.54 -9.13
N ILE A 58 -1.60 1.70 -9.73
CA ILE A 58 -0.45 2.56 -9.40
C ILE A 58 -0.89 3.72 -8.50
N LEU A 59 -0.09 3.99 -7.47
CA LEU A 59 -0.26 5.13 -6.58
C LEU A 59 0.26 6.41 -7.25
N ARG A 60 -0.61 7.41 -7.46
CA ARG A 60 -0.29 8.68 -8.11
C ARG A 60 -0.72 9.88 -7.26
N ARG A 61 0.11 10.93 -7.25
CA ARG A 61 -0.24 12.22 -6.63
C ARG A 61 -0.81 13.16 -7.67
N LEU A 62 -2.04 13.63 -7.47
CA LEU A 62 -2.81 14.37 -8.46
C LEU A 62 -3.31 15.69 -7.86
N CYS A 63 -3.33 16.77 -8.63
CA CYS A 63 -4.02 17.99 -8.20
C CYS A 63 -5.55 17.81 -8.25
N THR A 64 -6.28 18.65 -7.52
CA THR A 64 -7.77 18.65 -7.47
C THR A 64 -8.41 18.51 -8.86
N SER A 65 -8.00 19.31 -9.84
CA SER A 65 -8.56 19.25 -11.20
C SER A 65 -8.26 17.95 -11.94
N CYS A 66 -7.15 17.26 -11.65
CA CYS A 66 -6.84 15.97 -12.25
C CYS A 66 -7.62 14.84 -11.59
N VAL A 67 -7.81 14.88 -10.27
CA VAL A 67 -8.67 13.91 -9.56
C VAL A 67 -10.07 13.93 -10.16
N LEU A 68 -10.67 15.12 -10.28
CA LEU A 68 -12.03 15.27 -10.79
C LEU A 68 -12.16 14.88 -12.27
N ARG A 69 -11.16 15.19 -13.11
CA ARG A 69 -11.15 14.78 -14.52
C ARG A 69 -10.99 13.27 -14.73
N LEU A 70 -10.20 12.61 -13.88
CA LEU A 70 -9.95 11.17 -14.00
C LEU A 70 -11.04 10.31 -13.36
N HIS A 71 -11.96 10.92 -12.60
CA HIS A 71 -13.06 10.23 -11.90
C HIS A 71 -14.43 10.87 -12.21
N PRO A 72 -14.80 11.06 -13.49
CA PRO A 72 -15.99 11.84 -13.88
C PRO A 72 -17.31 11.20 -13.43
N SER A 73 -17.32 9.88 -13.17
CA SER A 73 -18.49 9.13 -12.70
C SER A 73 -18.63 9.07 -11.18
N SER A 74 -17.69 9.65 -10.43
CA SER A 74 -17.66 9.54 -8.95
C SER A 74 -18.42 10.67 -8.24
N PHE A 75 -18.84 11.71 -8.96
CA PHE A 75 -19.47 12.89 -8.39
C PHE A 75 -20.33 13.62 -9.42
N CYS A 76 -21.20 14.51 -8.94
CA CYS A 76 -21.96 15.41 -9.80
C CYS A 76 -21.09 16.63 -10.20
N PRO A 77 -20.83 16.91 -11.49
CA PRO A 77 -19.96 18.02 -11.90
C PRO A 77 -20.56 19.42 -11.68
N ALA A 78 -21.85 19.51 -11.33
CA ALA A 78 -22.53 20.77 -11.07
C ALA A 78 -22.51 21.16 -9.58
N CYS A 79 -22.75 20.22 -8.66
CA CYS A 79 -22.79 20.48 -7.22
C CYS A 79 -21.62 19.89 -6.44
N PHE A 80 -20.75 19.11 -7.09
CA PHE A 80 -19.60 18.42 -6.48
C PHE A 80 -19.95 17.42 -5.38
N ASP A 81 -21.21 16.99 -5.32
CA ASP A 81 -21.61 15.92 -4.41
C ASP A 81 -21.00 14.58 -4.85
N TYR A 82 -20.39 13.88 -3.91
CA TYR A 82 -19.62 12.67 -4.13
C TYR A 82 -20.50 11.44 -3.89
N TYR A 83 -20.54 10.52 -4.86
CA TYR A 83 -21.49 9.41 -4.87
C TYR A 83 -21.13 8.23 -3.97
N ASN A 84 -19.94 8.20 -3.38
CA ASN A 84 -19.48 7.11 -2.51
C ASN A 84 -19.72 5.69 -3.06
N GLY A 85 -19.56 5.49 -4.37
CA GLY A 85 -19.80 4.21 -5.03
C GLY A 85 -21.28 3.84 -5.24
N SER A 86 -22.21 4.68 -4.79
CA SER A 86 -23.64 4.59 -5.04
C SER A 86 -24.10 5.81 -5.86
N PRO A 87 -23.87 5.82 -7.18
CA PRO A 87 -24.36 6.89 -8.03
C PRO A 87 -25.89 6.98 -7.95
N PRO A 88 -26.48 8.18 -8.15
CA PRO A 88 -27.92 8.36 -8.12
C PRO A 88 -28.58 7.37 -9.10
N GLN A 89 -29.59 6.64 -8.62
CA GLN A 89 -30.30 5.68 -9.45
C GLN A 89 -31.11 6.41 -10.54
N HIS A 90 -31.33 5.76 -11.70
CA HIS A 90 -32.30 6.28 -12.66
C HIS A 90 -33.68 6.37 -11.98
N PRO A 91 -34.46 7.43 -12.22
CA PRO A 91 -34.28 8.50 -13.21
C PRO A 91 -33.55 9.77 -12.67
N ASN A 92 -32.99 9.72 -11.47
CA ASN A 92 -32.40 10.89 -10.78
C ASN A 92 -30.96 11.25 -11.25
N ARG A 93 -30.48 10.61 -12.33
CA ARG A 93 -29.20 10.91 -12.99
C ARG A 93 -29.38 11.17 -14.48
N ILE A 94 -28.51 12.02 -15.00
CA ILE A 94 -28.34 12.29 -16.43
C ILE A 94 -26.86 12.11 -16.78
N ALA A 95 -26.59 11.37 -17.85
CA ALA A 95 -25.24 11.14 -18.35
C ALA A 95 -24.84 12.20 -19.39
N CYS A 96 -23.57 12.60 -19.38
CA CYS A 96 -23.00 13.43 -20.43
C CYS A 96 -22.95 12.64 -21.75
N SER A 97 -23.28 13.26 -22.87
CA SER A 97 -23.22 12.60 -24.18
C SER A 97 -21.79 12.36 -24.68
N ASN A 98 -20.79 13.06 -24.13
CA ASN A 98 -19.41 13.04 -24.64
C ASN A 98 -18.40 12.35 -23.70
N CYS A 99 -18.78 12.04 -22.46
CA CYS A 99 -17.91 11.35 -21.51
C CYS A 99 -18.71 10.61 -20.45
N SER A 100 -18.04 9.84 -19.59
CA SER A 100 -18.66 9.08 -18.50
C SER A 100 -19.10 9.93 -17.29
N SER A 101 -19.26 11.24 -17.45
CA SER A 101 -19.71 12.12 -16.36
C SER A 101 -21.21 11.97 -16.10
N LEU A 102 -21.58 11.94 -14.82
CA LEU A 102 -22.95 11.80 -14.35
C LEU A 102 -23.34 13.03 -13.54
N ALA A 103 -24.49 13.63 -13.82
CA ALA A 103 -25.06 14.72 -13.03
C ALA A 103 -26.41 14.32 -12.46
N HIS A 104 -26.82 14.96 -11.37
CA HIS A 104 -28.21 14.85 -10.92
C HIS A 104 -29.16 15.45 -11.94
N SER A 105 -30.34 14.85 -12.11
CA SER A 105 -31.34 15.36 -13.07
C SER A 105 -31.75 16.81 -12.79
N HIS A 106 -31.86 17.19 -11.52
CA HIS A 106 -32.13 18.57 -11.11
C HIS A 106 -30.93 19.52 -11.30
N CYS A 107 -29.70 18.99 -11.30
CA CYS A 107 -28.49 19.77 -11.55
C CYS A 107 -28.20 20.01 -13.04
N ALA A 108 -28.78 19.20 -13.93
CA ALA A 108 -28.56 19.30 -15.39
C ALA A 108 -29.31 20.48 -16.05
N GLY A 109 -30.14 21.20 -15.29
CA GLY A 109 -30.74 22.47 -15.70
C GLY A 109 -31.73 22.35 -16.85
N GLY A 110 -32.83 21.60 -16.66
CA GLY A 110 -33.98 21.60 -17.57
C GLY A 110 -33.69 21.18 -19.01
N THR A 111 -32.58 20.47 -19.26
CA THR A 111 -32.16 19.92 -20.55
C THR A 111 -33.07 18.76 -20.95
N PHE A 112 -34.34 19.05 -21.20
CA PHE A 112 -35.32 18.06 -21.66
C PHE A 112 -35.32 17.92 -23.19
N LEU A 113 -34.73 18.87 -23.93
CA LEU A 113 -34.76 18.92 -25.40
C LEU A 113 -33.38 18.72 -26.05
N SER A 114 -32.28 18.80 -25.29
CA SER A 114 -30.92 18.62 -25.81
C SER A 114 -30.14 17.61 -24.96
N SER A 115 -29.24 16.86 -25.61
CA SER A 115 -28.33 15.96 -24.91
C SER A 115 -27.48 16.75 -23.92
N TYR A 116 -27.48 16.32 -22.66
CA TYR A 116 -26.71 16.97 -21.60
C TYR A 116 -25.21 16.88 -21.89
N LEU A 117 -24.51 18.01 -21.76
CA LEU A 117 -23.05 18.11 -21.76
C LEU A 117 -22.59 18.60 -20.39
N CYS A 118 -21.71 17.84 -19.75
CA CYS A 118 -21.09 18.28 -18.50
C CYS A 118 -20.21 19.53 -18.75
N PRO A 119 -19.95 20.35 -17.71
CA PRO A 119 -19.16 21.58 -17.88
C PRO A 119 -17.82 21.39 -18.61
N PRO A 120 -17.01 20.34 -18.31
CA PRO A 120 -15.77 20.08 -19.06
C PRO A 120 -15.95 19.74 -20.55
N CYS A 121 -17.08 19.14 -20.94
CA CYS A 121 -17.35 18.80 -22.34
C CYS A 121 -18.00 19.95 -23.10
N LYS A 122 -18.73 20.84 -22.40
CA LYS A 122 -19.34 22.02 -22.98
C LYS A 122 -18.31 23.11 -23.27
N ASP A 123 -17.29 23.24 -22.43
CA ASP A 123 -16.23 24.23 -22.57
C ASP A 123 -14.85 23.57 -22.37
N SER A 124 -14.04 23.57 -23.43
CA SER A 124 -12.69 22.99 -23.41
C SER A 124 -11.71 23.75 -22.51
N SER A 125 -11.99 25.01 -22.20
CA SER A 125 -11.16 25.83 -21.30
C SER A 125 -11.54 25.67 -19.82
N PHE A 126 -12.57 24.86 -19.53
CA PHE A 126 -13.08 24.66 -18.18
C PHE A 126 -12.03 24.08 -17.24
N SER A 127 -11.92 24.67 -16.05
CA SER A 127 -11.11 24.17 -14.94
C SER A 127 -11.98 23.97 -13.71
N PHE A 128 -11.90 22.78 -13.11
CA PHE A 128 -12.61 22.47 -11.87
C PHE A 128 -12.12 23.25 -10.65
N PHE A 129 -10.87 23.74 -10.69
CA PHE A 129 -10.24 24.38 -9.53
C PHE A 129 -9.28 25.49 -9.97
N PRO A 130 -9.81 26.62 -10.49
CA PRO A 130 -9.01 27.77 -10.88
C PRO A 130 -8.57 28.57 -9.65
N LEU A 131 -7.62 28.04 -8.89
CA LEU A 131 -7.09 28.71 -7.70
C LEU A 131 -6.26 29.95 -8.09
N LYS A 132 -6.66 31.12 -7.59
CA LYS A 132 -5.89 32.38 -7.70
C LYS A 132 -5.39 32.78 -6.31
N ASP A 133 -4.15 33.24 -6.22
CA ASP A 133 -3.54 33.79 -4.99
C ASP A 133 -3.59 32.89 -3.74
N ASN A 134 -3.70 31.57 -3.93
CA ASN A 134 -3.78 30.56 -2.86
C ASN A 134 -4.95 30.76 -1.86
N LYS A 135 -6.00 31.49 -2.24
CA LYS A 135 -7.19 31.68 -1.41
C LYS A 135 -8.30 30.71 -1.82
N ILE A 136 -8.83 29.96 -0.86
CA ILE A 136 -9.99 29.09 -1.07
C ILE A 136 -11.25 29.87 -0.68
N ASP A 137 -12.11 30.12 -1.66
CA ASP A 137 -13.46 30.61 -1.41
C ASP A 137 -14.44 29.44 -1.21
N LYS A 138 -15.69 29.76 -0.88
CA LYS A 138 -16.74 28.74 -0.68
C LYS A 138 -16.99 27.90 -1.93
N ASN A 139 -16.79 28.47 -3.12
CA ASN A 139 -17.01 27.79 -4.38
C ASN A 139 -15.92 26.77 -4.69
N LEU A 140 -14.66 27.09 -4.38
CA LEU A 140 -13.51 26.19 -4.55
C LEU A 140 -13.45 25.12 -3.44
N ALA A 141 -14.04 25.37 -2.27
CA ALA A 141 -14.11 24.40 -1.19
C ALA A 141 -14.84 23.09 -1.60
N LEU A 142 -15.89 23.20 -2.42
CA LEU A 142 -16.67 22.05 -2.87
C LEU A 142 -15.88 21.08 -3.80
N PRO A 143 -15.27 21.53 -4.91
CA PRO A 143 -14.38 20.69 -5.72
C PRO A 143 -13.22 20.10 -4.92
N LEU A 144 -12.63 20.87 -3.99
CA LEU A 144 -11.54 20.40 -3.14
C LEU A 144 -11.99 19.26 -2.22
N LEU A 145 -13.13 19.44 -1.53
CA LEU A 145 -13.71 18.42 -0.67
C LEU A 145 -14.10 17.18 -1.46
N CYS A 146 -14.66 17.36 -2.65
CA CYS A 146 -15.02 16.26 -3.55
C CYS A 146 -13.79 15.44 -3.97
N ALA A 147 -12.72 16.11 -4.40
CA ALA A 147 -11.47 15.45 -4.75
C ALA A 147 -10.85 14.71 -3.54
N ALA A 148 -10.91 15.30 -2.35
CA ALA A 148 -10.44 14.66 -1.12
C ALA A 148 -11.25 13.39 -0.79
N LYS A 149 -12.58 13.42 -0.95
CA LYS A 149 -13.44 12.22 -0.76
C LYS A 149 -13.12 11.12 -1.77
N ILE A 150 -12.92 11.46 -3.04
CA ILE A 150 -12.49 10.50 -4.09
C ILE A 150 -11.13 9.89 -3.73
N SER A 151 -10.19 10.72 -3.28
CA SER A 151 -8.86 10.28 -2.83
C SER A 151 -8.94 9.32 -1.64
N ALA A 152 -9.73 9.67 -0.62
CA ALA A 152 -9.95 8.83 0.54
C ALA A 152 -10.52 7.45 0.16
N ALA A 153 -11.59 7.42 -0.65
CA ALA A 153 -12.19 6.17 -1.09
C ALA A 153 -11.27 5.34 -2.00
N SER A 154 -10.46 5.99 -2.84
CA SER A 154 -9.44 5.31 -3.65
C SER A 154 -8.37 4.65 -2.78
N MET A 155 -7.91 5.35 -1.75
CA MET A 155 -6.91 4.84 -0.82
C MET A 155 -7.46 3.77 0.12
N GLU A 156 -8.73 3.87 0.52
CA GLU A 156 -9.40 2.81 1.28
C GLU A 156 -9.46 1.50 0.49
N LYS A 157 -9.86 1.56 -0.79
CA LYS A 157 -9.81 0.40 -1.70
C LYS A 157 -8.39 -0.14 -1.83
N ALA A 158 -7.40 0.75 -1.95
CA ALA A 158 -6.00 0.35 -2.04
C ALA A 158 -5.53 -0.39 -0.77
N ALA A 159 -5.90 0.12 0.41
CA ALA A 159 -5.56 -0.46 1.69
C ALA A 159 -6.25 -1.82 1.90
N ASN A 160 -7.52 -1.96 1.49
CA ASN A 160 -8.23 -3.24 1.53
C ASN A 160 -7.52 -4.31 0.69
N VAL A 161 -7.10 -3.98 -0.53
CA VAL A 161 -6.35 -4.91 -1.38
C VAL A 161 -5.01 -5.27 -0.75
N ALA A 162 -4.25 -4.29 -0.25
CA ALA A 162 -2.97 -4.54 0.39
C ALA A 162 -3.10 -5.44 1.64
N ARG A 163 -4.15 -5.26 2.44
CA ARG A 163 -4.46 -6.13 3.58
C ARG A 163 -4.75 -7.56 3.13
N ALA A 164 -5.60 -7.73 2.11
CA ALA A 164 -5.94 -9.06 1.59
C ALA A 164 -4.70 -9.78 1.04
N GLU A 165 -3.83 -9.08 0.31
CA GLU A 165 -2.57 -9.63 -0.20
C GLU A 165 -1.59 -10.00 0.93
N ALA A 166 -1.50 -9.18 1.97
CA ALA A 166 -0.65 -9.47 3.13
C ALA A 166 -1.12 -10.72 3.89
N VAL A 167 -2.44 -10.84 4.13
CA VAL A 167 -3.03 -12.01 4.79
C VAL A 167 -2.78 -13.27 3.97
N LYS A 168 -2.99 -13.21 2.65
CA LYS A 168 -2.73 -14.34 1.76
C LYS A 168 -1.27 -14.78 1.81
N LYS A 169 -0.32 -13.83 1.72
CA LYS A 169 1.11 -14.14 1.79
C LYS A 169 1.51 -14.77 3.13
N ALA A 170 0.92 -14.32 4.24
CA ALA A 170 1.16 -14.91 5.55
C ALA A 170 0.66 -16.37 5.62
N GLN A 171 -0.53 -16.66 5.06
CA GLN A 171 -1.07 -18.02 4.98
C GLN A 171 -0.20 -18.93 4.10
N ASP A 172 0.21 -18.45 2.92
CA ASP A 172 1.07 -19.20 2.00
C ASP A 172 2.43 -19.51 2.65
N ALA A 173 3.02 -18.54 3.36
CA ALA A 173 4.28 -18.74 4.10
C ALA A 173 4.13 -19.73 5.25
N ALA A 174 3.03 -19.67 6.01
CA ALA A 174 2.75 -20.62 7.09
C ALA A 174 2.59 -22.06 6.56
N LEU A 175 1.86 -22.23 5.45
CA LEU A 175 1.71 -23.53 4.79
C LEU A 175 3.04 -24.07 4.26
N ALA A 176 3.86 -23.21 3.66
CA ALA A 176 5.19 -23.58 3.20
C ALA A 176 6.10 -24.02 4.37
N LYS A 177 6.09 -23.30 5.49
CA LYS A 177 6.82 -23.68 6.72
C LYS A 177 6.34 -25.03 7.26
N LYS A 178 5.03 -25.27 7.28
CA LYS A 178 4.46 -26.56 7.70
C LYS A 178 4.96 -27.71 6.83
N ARG A 179 4.88 -27.56 5.50
CA ARG A 179 5.37 -28.58 4.55
C ARG A 179 6.86 -28.84 4.67
N ALA A 180 7.66 -27.78 4.87
CA ALA A 180 9.10 -27.92 5.10
C ALA A 180 9.40 -28.72 6.37
N ARG A 181 8.65 -28.47 7.45
CA ARG A 181 8.76 -29.24 8.70
C ARG A 181 8.41 -30.72 8.49
N GLU A 182 7.28 -31.01 7.85
CA GLU A 182 6.85 -32.39 7.55
C GLU A 182 7.89 -33.13 6.68
N ALA A 183 8.51 -32.44 5.72
CA ALA A 183 9.58 -33.03 4.91
C ALA A 183 10.83 -33.35 5.73
N LEU A 184 11.24 -32.46 6.65
CA LEU A 184 12.38 -32.72 7.54
C LEU A 184 12.10 -33.89 8.50
N GLU A 185 10.90 -33.96 9.07
CA GLU A 185 10.48 -35.09 9.91
C GLU A 185 10.53 -36.42 9.15
N HIS A 186 10.09 -36.43 7.89
CA HIS A 186 10.17 -37.61 7.04
C HIS A 186 11.63 -38.01 6.72
N LEU A 187 12.50 -37.04 6.44
CA LEU A 187 13.93 -37.30 6.21
C LEU A 187 14.58 -37.93 7.45
N LEU A 188 14.33 -37.38 8.64
CA LEU A 188 14.84 -37.95 9.89
C LEU A 188 14.39 -39.41 10.08
N TYR A 189 13.11 -39.69 9.83
CA TYR A 189 12.58 -41.06 9.89
C TYR A 189 13.29 -42.02 8.92
N VAL A 190 13.47 -41.61 7.65
CA VAL A 190 14.14 -42.44 6.65
C VAL A 190 15.60 -42.70 7.02
N THR A 191 16.33 -41.69 7.48
CA THR A 191 17.73 -41.82 7.91
C THR A 191 17.89 -42.80 9.07
N ILE A 192 17.03 -42.72 10.09
CA ILE A 192 17.04 -43.67 11.22
C ILE A 192 16.81 -45.10 10.72
N ARG A 193 15.83 -45.28 9.81
CA ARG A 193 15.51 -46.59 9.23
C ARG A 193 16.61 -47.14 8.31
N GLU A 194 17.32 -46.30 7.58
CA GLU A 194 18.48 -46.70 6.77
C GLU A 194 19.66 -47.10 7.65
N ASN A 195 19.97 -46.32 8.68
CA ASN A 195 21.04 -46.65 9.61
C ASN A 195 20.79 -47.97 10.34
N ALA A 196 19.54 -48.27 10.73
CA ALA A 196 19.18 -49.56 11.32
C ALA A 196 19.44 -50.73 10.34
N ARG A 197 19.01 -50.60 9.08
CA ARG A 197 19.25 -51.61 8.04
C ARG A 197 20.74 -51.79 7.72
N ASN A 198 21.52 -50.71 7.74
CA ASN A 198 22.96 -50.77 7.50
C ASN A 198 23.68 -51.53 8.63
N LYS A 199 23.30 -51.29 9.90
CA LYS A 199 23.84 -52.05 11.05
C LYS A 199 23.52 -53.54 10.97
N GLU A 200 22.31 -53.91 10.55
CA GLU A 200 21.93 -55.32 10.34
C GLU A 200 22.77 -55.96 9.22
N ASN A 201 23.01 -55.25 8.11
CA ASN A 201 23.85 -55.74 7.01
C ASN A 201 25.34 -55.83 7.39
N GLU A 202 25.84 -54.93 8.23
CA GLU A 202 27.21 -54.99 8.78
C GLU A 202 27.36 -56.20 9.70
N ASN A 203 26.43 -56.42 10.63
CA ASN A 203 26.45 -57.60 11.50
C ASN A 203 26.37 -58.92 10.71
N ALA A 204 25.54 -58.99 9.66
CA ALA A 204 25.43 -60.19 8.82
C ALA A 204 26.69 -60.47 7.98
N LYS A 205 27.54 -59.47 7.72
CA LYS A 205 28.82 -59.66 7.01
C LYS A 205 29.97 -60.09 7.93
N VAL A 206 29.87 -59.83 9.24
CA VAL A 206 30.89 -60.23 10.22
C VAL A 206 30.82 -61.73 10.52
N GLU A 207 29.68 -62.39 10.28
CA GLU A 207 29.52 -63.83 10.48
C GLU A 207 30.13 -64.71 9.36
N ASP A 208 30.71 -64.13 8.30
CA ASP A 208 31.33 -64.86 7.16
C ASP A 208 32.85 -64.59 6.98
N MET A 209 33.51 -63.95 7.95
CA MET A 209 34.98 -63.86 8.00
C MET A 209 35.51 -64.25 9.37
N ASP A 210 35.98 -65.50 9.46
CA ASP A 210 36.84 -65.96 10.55
C ASP A 210 38.13 -65.11 10.65
N LEU A 211 38.35 -64.58 11.87
CA LEU A 211 39.62 -64.25 12.53
C LEU A 211 40.48 -63.07 11.99
N ASP A 212 40.43 -61.91 12.67
CA ASP A 212 41.55 -61.40 13.49
C ASP A 212 41.09 -60.16 14.31
N ASN A 213 41.45 -60.11 15.59
CA ASN A 213 41.08 -59.06 16.53
C ASN A 213 41.91 -57.79 16.28
N GLY A 214 41.25 -56.65 16.10
CA GLY A 214 41.86 -55.33 16.13
C GLY A 214 40.94 -54.34 16.82
N ASP A 215 41.25 -54.03 18.08
CA ASP A 215 40.60 -53.01 18.90
C ASP A 215 40.60 -51.66 18.18
N GLY A 216 39.41 -51.10 17.97
CA GLY A 216 39.18 -49.81 17.31
C GLY A 216 38.03 -49.06 17.99
N ASP A 217 38.40 -48.39 19.07
CA ASP A 217 37.70 -47.36 19.82
C ASP A 217 37.25 -46.18 18.94
N GLY A 218 36.10 -46.34 18.29
CA GLY A 218 35.39 -45.28 17.59
C GLY A 218 34.40 -44.57 18.51
N ASP A 219 34.88 -43.65 19.35
CA ASP A 219 34.02 -42.76 20.14
C ASP A 219 33.17 -41.88 19.21
N ILE A 220 31.85 -42.03 19.31
CA ILE A 220 30.88 -41.13 18.69
C ILE A 220 30.83 -39.86 19.53
N ASP A 221 31.25 -38.75 18.93
CA ASP A 221 31.29 -37.44 19.57
C ASP A 221 29.86 -36.91 19.83
N VAL A 222 29.33 -37.21 21.02
CA VAL A 222 27.97 -36.86 21.49
C VAL A 222 27.74 -35.34 21.51
N ASP A 223 28.81 -34.53 21.51
CA ASP A 223 28.71 -33.07 21.57
C ASP A 223 28.17 -32.42 20.28
N LEU A 224 28.27 -33.09 19.13
CA LEU A 224 27.73 -32.57 17.87
C LEU A 224 26.20 -32.61 17.81
N VAL A 225 25.58 -33.61 18.44
CA VAL A 225 24.11 -33.75 18.49
C VAL A 225 23.50 -32.69 19.41
N ARG A 226 24.18 -32.39 20.53
CA ARG A 226 23.71 -31.41 21.52
C ARG A 226 23.73 -29.97 20.99
N HIS A 227 24.67 -29.64 20.11
CA HIS A 227 24.74 -28.31 19.47
C HIS A 227 23.59 -28.02 18.49
N ILE A 228 23.00 -29.06 17.88
CA ILE A 228 21.88 -28.90 16.95
C ILE A 228 20.57 -28.63 17.73
N GLU A 229 20.38 -29.25 18.89
CA GLU A 229 19.21 -29.04 19.74
C GLU A 229 19.19 -27.64 20.38
N ASP A 230 20.34 -27.16 20.87
CA ASP A 230 20.46 -25.81 21.47
C ASP A 230 20.27 -24.67 20.45
N SER A 231 20.49 -24.94 19.16
CA SER A 231 20.29 -23.97 18.08
C SER A 231 18.82 -23.81 17.68
N LEU A 232 17.94 -24.75 18.04
CA LEU A 232 16.51 -24.75 17.67
C LEU A 232 15.58 -24.20 18.76
N ALA A 233 16.08 -23.97 19.98
CA ALA A 233 15.28 -23.53 21.12
C ALA A 233 15.12 -22.00 21.26
N LYS A 234 15.68 -21.19 20.35
CA LYS A 234 15.66 -19.71 20.44
C LYS A 234 14.67 -19.05 19.47
N ASP A 235 13.41 -19.47 19.52
CA ASP A 235 12.30 -18.68 18.98
C ASP A 235 11.36 -18.34 20.14
N GLU A 236 11.74 -17.34 20.96
CA GLU A 236 10.80 -16.72 21.90
C GLU A 236 9.70 -15.96 21.13
N PRO A 237 8.44 -16.00 21.60
CA PRO A 237 7.35 -15.23 21.02
C PRO A 237 7.57 -13.73 21.28
N ILE A 238 7.63 -12.94 20.20
CA ILE A 238 7.55 -11.48 20.25
C ILE A 238 6.09 -11.10 20.46
N ASP A 239 5.79 -10.53 21.62
CA ASP A 239 4.54 -9.84 21.99
C ASP A 239 4.52 -8.41 21.41
#